data_AF-A0A8C4SNV1-F1
#
_entry.id   AF-A0A8C4SNV1-F1
#
_cell.length_a   1.000
_cell.length_b   1.000
_cell.length_c   1.000
_cell.angle_alpha   90.00
_cell.angle_beta   90.00
_cell.angle_gamma   90.00
#
_symmetry.space_group_name_H-M   'P 1'
#
loop_
_entity.id
_entity.type
_entity.pdbx_description
1 polymer ?
#
loop_
_entity_poly.entity_id
_entity_poly.type
_entity_poly.pdbx_seq_one_letter_code
_entity_poly.pdbx_strand_id
1 'polypeptide(L)'
;MDRDLLRQSVACHGHPLFSLLKSEQCENPDFQCVLGDLKEKKSGNGVVEQFIARKADLLFAPSWKPDGSLINEDEMAETYAVMPPLEQFMEVASCDRRDIFFRDLERGDVVIGRINSIREFGFFLTLICLKTGLIRDIEDLEITALCPLRDVPSLGTHEDPLSYYHIGDLIQAGVKDIDRYHAKLTVSLQSSSLPPDLSHLKLGVISVDDMPAHYSKNFLEDDYWKSIRKKQSASWALKCVKIGVDHFKSGRHVEAMNEYNKALEIDTCNVEALVARGALYATKGSLSKAIEDFELALENCSTHRNAKKYLCQTLVERGRQLEDEEKLVTAEGLYRKALALDETFQEAEEALRKLQKHIQVRLFTFLYSHIFLQSNFFNMKLFT
;
A
#
# COMPACT_ATOMS: atom_id res chain seq x y z
N MET A 1 30.09 -14.72 -10.33
CA MET A 1 28.90 -14.62 -9.46
C MET A 1 29.20 -13.76 -8.24
N ASP A 2 28.20 -13.07 -7.70
CA ASP A 2 28.28 -12.39 -6.40
C ASP A 2 28.42 -13.42 -5.27
N ARG A 3 29.59 -13.44 -4.65
CA ARG A 3 29.96 -14.42 -3.62
C ARG A 3 29.24 -14.19 -2.30
N ASP A 4 28.98 -12.93 -1.95
CA ASP A 4 28.36 -12.59 -0.67
C ASP A 4 26.87 -12.91 -0.70
N LEU A 5 26.19 -12.61 -1.83
CA LEU A 5 24.79 -12.98 -2.03
C LEU A 5 24.60 -14.50 -2.01
N LEU A 6 25.46 -15.23 -2.73
CA LEU A 6 25.45 -16.69 -2.77
C LEU A 6 25.64 -17.29 -1.36
N ARG A 7 26.57 -16.74 -0.56
CA ARG A 7 26.80 -17.17 0.83
C ARG A 7 25.60 -16.88 1.73
N GLN A 8 24.98 -15.71 1.61
CA GLN A 8 23.79 -15.35 2.39
C GLN A 8 22.58 -16.24 2.05
N SER A 9 22.35 -16.50 0.76
CA SER A 9 21.26 -17.39 0.31
C SER A 9 21.44 -18.80 0.86
N VAL A 10 22.64 -19.36 0.79
CA VAL A 10 22.91 -20.69 1.34
C VAL A 10 22.86 -20.70 2.87
N ALA A 11 23.31 -19.66 3.56
CA ALA A 11 23.15 -19.56 5.02
C ALA A 11 21.67 -19.49 5.45
N CYS A 12 20.80 -18.90 4.62
CA CYS A 12 19.37 -18.80 4.88
C CYS A 12 18.62 -20.13 4.66
N HIS A 13 18.84 -20.77 3.51
CA HIS A 13 18.15 -22.00 3.08
C HIS A 13 18.84 -23.29 3.55
N GLY A 14 20.11 -23.22 3.95
CA GLY A 14 20.88 -24.33 4.51
C GLY A 14 21.27 -25.41 3.50
N HIS A 15 21.47 -26.62 4.04
CA HIS A 15 21.91 -27.80 3.29
C HIS A 15 21.06 -28.16 2.04
N PRO A 16 19.72 -28.01 2.06
CA PRO A 16 18.87 -28.30 0.89
C PRO A 16 19.27 -27.51 -0.36
N LEU A 17 19.39 -26.18 -0.25
CA LEU A 17 19.79 -25.34 -1.38
C LEU A 17 21.24 -25.61 -1.79
N PHE A 18 22.15 -25.78 -0.82
CA PHE A 18 23.55 -26.10 -1.11
C PHE A 18 23.67 -27.35 -1.98
N SER A 19 22.91 -28.41 -1.69
CA SER A 19 22.96 -29.66 -2.48
C SER A 19 22.51 -29.50 -3.94
N LEU A 20 21.72 -28.47 -4.25
CA LEU A 20 21.18 -28.20 -5.58
C LEU A 20 22.10 -27.33 -6.43
N LEU A 21 22.94 -26.48 -5.82
CA LEU A 21 23.87 -25.56 -6.47
C LEU A 21 25.17 -26.23 -6.92
N LYS A 22 25.08 -27.29 -7.75
CA LYS A 22 26.23 -28.12 -8.12
C LYS A 22 27.20 -27.41 -9.07
N SER A 23 26.70 -26.65 -10.02
CA SER A 23 27.52 -25.94 -11.01
C SER A 23 28.31 -24.80 -10.34
N GLU A 24 27.64 -24.09 -9.44
CA GLU A 24 28.17 -22.95 -8.70
C GLU A 24 29.28 -23.36 -7.72
N GLN A 25 29.15 -24.57 -7.14
CA GLN A 25 30.18 -25.21 -6.31
C GLN A 25 31.44 -25.56 -7.10
N CYS A 26 31.30 -25.96 -8.37
CA CYS A 26 32.45 -26.23 -9.25
C CYS A 26 33.15 -24.93 -9.66
N GLU A 27 32.38 -23.87 -9.92
CA GLU A 27 32.92 -22.57 -10.34
C GLU A 27 33.56 -21.77 -9.20
N ASN A 28 33.16 -22.03 -7.95
CA ASN A 28 33.68 -21.34 -6.77
C ASN A 28 34.20 -22.36 -5.73
N PRO A 29 35.46 -22.82 -5.84
CA PRO A 29 36.00 -23.84 -4.94
C PRO A 29 36.05 -23.41 -3.47
N ASP A 30 36.25 -22.11 -3.19
CA ASP A 30 36.22 -21.54 -1.83
C ASP A 30 34.83 -21.58 -1.19
N PHE A 31 33.78 -21.79 -1.99
CA PHE A 31 32.39 -21.84 -1.53
C PHE A 31 32.08 -23.08 -0.69
N GLN A 32 32.91 -24.12 -0.80
CA GLN A 32 32.81 -25.31 0.05
C GLN A 32 33.12 -25.02 1.52
N CYS A 33 33.87 -23.95 1.83
CA CYS A 33 34.17 -23.55 3.21
C CYS A 33 32.92 -23.11 3.99
N VAL A 34 31.81 -22.78 3.30
CA VAL A 34 30.54 -22.38 3.93
C VAL A 34 29.84 -23.56 4.61
N LEU A 35 30.18 -24.82 4.26
CA LEU A 35 29.60 -26.05 4.85
C LEU A 35 29.71 -26.11 6.38
N GLY A 36 30.77 -25.54 6.96
CA GLY A 36 30.99 -25.53 8.41
C GLY A 36 30.04 -24.62 9.20
N ASP A 37 29.47 -23.61 8.54
CA ASP A 37 28.60 -22.59 9.17
C ASP A 37 27.10 -22.87 9.00
N LEU A 38 26.71 -23.95 8.29
CA LEU A 38 25.32 -24.22 7.94
C LEU A 38 24.53 -24.79 9.12
N LYS A 39 23.47 -24.10 9.52
CA LYS A 39 22.50 -24.62 10.49
C LYS A 39 21.58 -25.64 9.82
N GLU A 40 21.39 -26.81 10.43
CA GLU A 40 20.37 -27.78 10.01
C GLU A 40 18.96 -27.19 10.23
N LYS A 41 18.31 -26.72 9.17
CA LYS A 41 16.88 -26.40 9.16
C LYS A 41 16.09 -27.54 8.52
N LYS A 42 15.07 -28.03 9.23
CA LYS A 42 14.23 -29.18 8.84
C LYS A 42 12.99 -28.85 7.99
N SER A 43 12.79 -27.61 7.53
CA SER A 43 11.65 -27.30 6.65
C SER A 43 11.89 -26.05 5.80
N GLY A 44 12.50 -26.24 4.62
CA GLY A 44 12.48 -25.27 3.52
C GLY A 44 11.40 -25.66 2.50
N ASN A 45 10.84 -24.68 1.78
CA ASN A 45 9.87 -24.94 0.72
C ASN A 45 10.62 -25.41 -0.53
N GLY A 46 10.77 -26.73 -0.70
CA GLY A 46 11.61 -27.36 -1.75
C GLY A 46 11.47 -26.79 -3.17
N VAL A 47 10.30 -26.22 -3.49
CA VAL A 47 10.03 -25.55 -4.76
C VAL A 47 10.86 -24.27 -4.90
N VAL A 48 10.98 -23.48 -3.84
CA VAL A 48 11.78 -22.24 -3.79
C VAL A 48 13.26 -22.57 -3.92
N GLU A 49 13.77 -23.57 -3.19
CA GLU A 49 15.18 -23.94 -3.33
C GLU A 49 15.51 -24.48 -4.73
N GLN A 50 14.61 -25.24 -5.34
CA GLN A 50 14.75 -25.68 -6.74
C GLN A 50 14.73 -24.53 -7.73
N PHE A 51 13.88 -23.52 -7.51
CA PHE A 51 13.83 -22.33 -8.35
C PHE A 51 15.13 -21.55 -8.26
N ILE A 52 15.63 -21.27 -7.04
CA ILE A 52 16.88 -20.55 -6.81
C ILE A 52 18.04 -21.27 -7.51
N ALA A 53 18.16 -22.59 -7.33
CA ALA A 53 19.23 -23.36 -7.96
C ALA A 53 19.16 -23.35 -9.49
N ARG A 54 17.95 -23.40 -10.08
CA ARG A 54 17.77 -23.33 -11.54
C ARG A 54 18.08 -21.96 -12.16
N LYS A 55 18.07 -20.91 -11.34
CA LYS A 55 18.25 -19.51 -11.76
C LYS A 55 19.49 -18.88 -11.13
N ALA A 56 20.40 -19.70 -10.62
CA ALA A 56 21.57 -19.25 -9.88
C ALA A 56 22.52 -18.41 -10.75
N ASP A 57 22.65 -18.77 -12.02
CA ASP A 57 23.35 -18.02 -13.06
C ASP A 57 22.89 -16.55 -13.15
N LEU A 58 21.58 -16.32 -13.06
CA LEU A 58 20.96 -14.99 -13.11
C LEU A 58 20.94 -14.32 -11.73
N LEU A 59 20.52 -15.05 -10.69
CA LEU A 59 20.33 -14.51 -9.34
C LEU A 59 21.65 -14.11 -8.69
N PHE A 60 22.74 -14.80 -9.01
CA PHE A 60 24.06 -14.51 -8.48
C PHE A 60 24.97 -13.89 -9.54
N ALA A 61 24.45 -13.37 -10.65
CA ALA A 61 25.26 -12.66 -11.63
C ALA A 61 25.98 -11.45 -10.98
N PRO A 62 27.25 -11.16 -11.34
CA PRO A 62 27.97 -10.00 -10.81
C PRO A 62 27.36 -8.66 -11.25
N SER A 63 26.56 -8.66 -12.32
CA SER A 63 25.73 -7.55 -12.77
C SER A 63 24.33 -8.08 -13.09
N TRP A 64 23.30 -7.35 -12.68
CA TRP A 64 21.91 -7.70 -12.96
C TRP A 64 21.50 -7.47 -14.42
N LYS A 65 22.31 -6.71 -15.17
CA LYS A 65 22.07 -6.45 -16.61
C LYS A 65 22.59 -7.62 -17.43
N PRO A 66 21.76 -8.30 -18.25
CA PRO A 66 22.25 -9.22 -19.25
C PRO A 66 23.11 -8.43 -20.25
N ASP A 67 24.27 -8.97 -20.64
CA ASP A 67 25.10 -8.39 -21.69
C ASP A 67 24.23 -8.15 -22.93
N GLY A 68 24.24 -6.90 -23.40
CA GLY A 68 23.30 -6.38 -24.37
C GLY A 68 23.25 -7.21 -25.65
N SER A 69 22.14 -7.90 -25.84
CA SER A 69 21.53 -8.02 -27.16
C SER A 69 20.10 -7.54 -27.03
N LEU A 70 19.88 -6.26 -27.36
CA LEU A 70 18.56 -5.76 -27.70
C LEU A 70 18.14 -6.54 -28.96
N ILE A 71 17.42 -7.64 -28.76
CA ILE A 71 16.71 -8.30 -29.84
C ILE A 71 15.71 -7.24 -30.34
N ASN A 72 15.73 -6.92 -31.64
CA ASN A 72 14.77 -6.02 -32.28
C ASN A 72 13.34 -6.37 -31.80
N GLU A 73 12.80 -5.57 -30.88
CA GLU A 73 11.49 -5.83 -30.26
C GLU A 73 10.38 -5.85 -31.31
N ASP A 74 10.55 -5.08 -32.39
CA ASP A 74 9.61 -4.98 -33.51
C ASP A 74 9.46 -6.29 -34.31
N GLU A 75 10.48 -7.16 -34.33
CA GLU A 75 10.43 -8.42 -35.11
C GLU A 75 9.89 -9.61 -34.30
N MET A 76 9.87 -9.54 -32.96
CA MET A 76 9.44 -10.66 -32.10
C MET A 76 8.17 -10.41 -31.28
N ALA A 77 7.64 -9.18 -31.26
CA ALA A 77 6.46 -8.80 -30.48
C ALA A 77 5.20 -9.66 -30.74
N GLU A 78 5.12 -10.36 -31.87
CA GLU A 78 3.99 -11.23 -32.20
C GLU A 78 4.05 -12.64 -31.58
N THR A 79 5.19 -13.04 -30.99
CA THR A 79 5.39 -14.45 -30.56
C THR A 79 5.25 -14.70 -29.05
N TYR A 80 5.17 -13.64 -28.24
CA TYR A 80 5.04 -13.76 -26.79
C TYR A 80 4.21 -12.62 -26.20
N ALA A 81 3.54 -12.89 -25.08
CA ALA A 81 2.90 -11.84 -24.31
C ALA A 81 3.96 -11.03 -23.58
N VAL A 82 4.05 -9.72 -23.87
CA VAL A 82 4.89 -8.80 -23.10
C VAL A 82 4.34 -8.70 -21.68
N MET A 83 5.10 -9.20 -20.72
CA MET A 83 4.77 -9.11 -19.30
C MET A 83 5.04 -7.68 -18.83
N PRO A 84 4.11 -7.01 -18.12
CA PRO A 84 4.39 -5.72 -17.53
C PRO A 84 5.50 -5.82 -16.47
N PRO A 85 6.14 -4.69 -16.10
CA PRO A 85 7.13 -4.67 -15.04
C PRO A 85 6.60 -5.35 -13.77
N LEU A 86 7.44 -6.21 -13.16
CA LEU A 86 7.04 -7.02 -12.01
C LEU A 86 6.54 -6.16 -10.83
N GLU A 87 7.02 -4.93 -10.74
CA GLU A 87 6.65 -3.93 -9.75
C GLU A 87 5.17 -3.53 -9.81
N GLN A 88 4.50 -3.66 -10.97
CA GLN A 88 3.04 -3.49 -11.06
C GLN A 88 2.29 -4.65 -10.38
N PHE A 89 2.95 -5.81 -10.22
CA PHE A 89 2.37 -7.01 -9.65
C PHE A 89 2.68 -7.22 -8.16
N MET A 90 3.69 -6.55 -7.62
CA MET A 90 4.11 -6.69 -6.22
C MET A 90 3.72 -5.47 -5.38
N GLU A 91 3.24 -5.71 -4.16
CA GLU A 91 3.00 -4.64 -3.17
C GLU A 91 4.31 -4.25 -2.51
N VAL A 92 5.12 -3.47 -3.23
CA VAL A 92 6.34 -2.85 -2.72
C VAL A 92 6.04 -1.40 -2.38
N ALA A 93 6.39 -0.97 -1.16
CA ALA A 93 6.17 0.40 -0.72
C ALA A 93 6.84 1.41 -1.66
N SER A 94 6.21 2.58 -1.83
CA SER A 94 6.70 3.60 -2.77
C SER A 94 8.10 4.13 -2.42
N CYS A 95 8.48 4.14 -1.13
CA CYS A 95 9.84 4.47 -0.70
C CYS A 95 10.87 3.47 -1.25
N ASP A 96 10.62 2.18 -1.07
CA ASP A 96 11.54 1.12 -1.50
C ASP A 96 11.65 1.09 -3.03
N ARG A 97 10.53 1.30 -3.74
CA ARG A 97 10.53 1.41 -5.21
C ARG A 97 11.34 2.60 -5.71
N ARG A 98 11.30 3.74 -5.02
CA ARG A 98 12.13 4.90 -5.36
C ARG A 98 13.61 4.60 -5.13
N ASP A 99 13.96 3.97 -4.01
CA ASP A 99 15.34 3.61 -3.71
C ASP A 99 15.89 2.61 -4.74
N ILE A 100 15.10 1.60 -5.10
CA ILE A 100 15.42 0.64 -6.16
C ILE A 100 15.60 1.34 -7.51
N PHE A 101 14.70 2.27 -7.85
CA PHE A 101 14.82 3.04 -9.10
C PHE A 101 16.14 3.81 -9.15
N PHE A 102 16.47 4.60 -8.13
CA PHE A 102 17.73 5.38 -8.13
C PHE A 102 18.98 4.51 -8.03
N ARG A 103 18.89 3.32 -7.41
CA ARG A 103 19.95 2.33 -7.37
C ARG A 103 20.25 1.79 -8.77
N ASP A 104 19.22 1.41 -9.50
CA ASP A 104 19.34 0.69 -10.78
C ASP A 104 19.49 1.60 -12.00
N LEU A 105 19.11 2.88 -11.87
CA LEU A 105 19.23 3.85 -12.95
C LEU A 105 20.69 4.16 -13.26
N GLU A 106 21.04 4.14 -14.55
CA GLU A 106 22.37 4.45 -15.05
C GLU A 106 22.36 5.60 -16.06
N ARG A 107 23.53 6.24 -16.23
CA ARG A 107 23.70 7.28 -17.26
C ARG A 107 23.60 6.64 -18.64
N GLY A 108 22.84 7.26 -19.53
CA GLY A 108 22.55 6.75 -20.87
C GLY A 108 21.27 5.91 -20.96
N ASP A 109 20.64 5.56 -19.83
CA ASP A 109 19.29 4.98 -19.87
C ASP A 109 18.29 6.00 -20.41
N VAL A 110 17.23 5.52 -21.08
CA VAL A 110 16.21 6.36 -21.72
C VAL A 110 14.96 6.36 -20.84
N VAL A 111 14.55 7.55 -20.43
CA VAL A 111 13.32 7.80 -19.67
C VAL A 111 12.28 8.47 -20.55
N ILE A 112 11.01 8.19 -20.25
CA ILE A 112 9.87 8.94 -20.77
C ILE A 112 9.21 9.67 -19.62
N GLY A 113 8.90 10.95 -19.81
CA GLY A 113 8.19 11.76 -18.83
C GLY A 113 7.31 12.82 -19.47
N ARG A 114 6.42 13.41 -18.67
CA ARG A 114 5.54 14.52 -19.08
C ARG A 114 6.07 15.85 -18.59
N ILE A 115 6.07 16.88 -19.42
CA ILE A 115 6.44 18.23 -19.00
C ILE A 115 5.45 18.75 -17.95
N ASN A 116 5.98 19.06 -16.77
CA ASN A 116 5.23 19.64 -15.65
C ASN A 116 5.36 21.18 -15.64
N SER A 117 6.58 21.70 -15.82
CA SER A 117 6.85 23.14 -15.78
C SER A 117 8.00 23.53 -16.70
N ILE A 118 7.85 24.63 -17.43
CA ILE A 118 8.89 25.23 -18.28
C ILE A 118 9.38 26.52 -17.62
N ARG A 119 10.70 26.70 -17.56
CA ARG A 119 11.38 27.88 -17.00
C ARG A 119 12.51 28.32 -17.93
N GLU A 120 13.05 29.51 -17.71
CA GLU A 120 14.13 30.08 -18.53
C GLU A 120 15.39 29.19 -18.59
N PHE A 121 15.68 28.42 -17.54
CA PHE A 121 16.84 27.54 -17.47
C PHE A 121 16.59 26.10 -17.97
N GLY A 122 15.39 25.79 -18.45
CA GLY A 122 14.98 24.45 -18.85
C GLY A 122 13.60 24.05 -18.34
N PHE A 123 13.24 22.78 -18.49
CA PHE A 123 11.93 22.28 -18.06
C PHE A 123 12.04 21.07 -17.13
N PHE A 124 11.03 20.92 -16.27
CA PHE A 124 10.87 19.79 -15.37
C PHE A 124 9.90 18.78 -15.97
N LEU A 125 10.31 17.52 -15.94
CA LEU A 125 9.52 16.37 -16.35
C LEU A 125 9.09 15.60 -15.11
N THR A 126 7.85 15.13 -15.08
CA THR A 126 7.44 14.02 -14.20
C THR A 126 7.62 12.73 -14.98
N LEU A 127 8.46 11.82 -14.49
CA LEU A 127 8.78 10.58 -15.17
C LEU A 127 7.61 9.60 -15.10
N ILE A 128 7.40 8.88 -16.20
CA ILE A 128 6.32 7.91 -16.37
C ILE A 128 6.91 6.50 -16.42
N CYS A 129 7.89 6.27 -17.29
CA CYS A 129 8.49 4.94 -17.44
C CYS A 129 9.97 5.00 -17.88
N LEU A 130 10.67 3.89 -17.65
CA LEU A 130 12.01 3.65 -18.18
C LEU A 130 11.93 2.76 -19.42
N LYS A 131 12.44 3.26 -20.56
CA LYS A 131 12.36 2.59 -21.86
C LYS A 131 13.53 1.63 -22.10
N THR A 132 14.72 1.95 -21.60
CA THR A 132 15.92 1.10 -21.75
C THR A 132 16.51 0.71 -20.40
N GLY A 133 17.33 -0.32 -20.37
CA GLY A 133 17.80 -0.91 -19.13
C GLY A 133 16.72 -1.82 -18.51
N LEU A 134 16.35 -1.56 -17.26
CA LEU A 134 15.26 -2.28 -16.60
C LEU A 134 13.94 -1.57 -16.87
N ILE A 135 13.11 -2.17 -17.73
CA ILE A 135 11.78 -1.63 -18.04
C ILE A 135 10.97 -1.50 -16.75
N ARG A 136 10.55 -0.29 -16.42
CA ARG A 136 9.85 0.05 -15.17
C ARG A 136 8.72 1.04 -15.44
N ASP A 137 7.60 0.82 -14.77
CA ASP A 137 6.52 1.80 -14.61
C ASP A 137 6.69 2.51 -13.27
N ILE A 138 6.80 3.83 -13.33
CA ILE A 138 7.13 4.72 -12.19
C ILE A 138 6.23 5.96 -12.16
N GLU A 139 5.13 5.99 -12.91
CA GLU A 139 4.22 7.13 -12.97
C GLU A 139 3.70 7.50 -11.56
N ASP A 140 3.46 6.49 -10.72
CA ASP A 140 2.96 6.65 -9.36
C ASP A 140 4.00 7.18 -8.35
N LEU A 141 5.30 7.15 -8.69
CA LEU A 141 6.36 7.60 -7.81
C LEU A 141 6.59 9.12 -7.86
N GLU A 142 5.96 9.80 -8.83
CA GLU A 142 6.04 11.26 -9.05
C GLU A 142 7.49 11.78 -9.09
N ILE A 143 8.40 10.99 -9.66
CA ILE A 143 9.82 11.35 -9.74
C ILE A 143 9.98 12.47 -10.77
N THR A 144 10.70 13.52 -10.38
CA THR A 144 10.94 14.67 -11.25
C THR A 144 12.36 14.69 -11.80
N ALA A 145 12.49 15.09 -13.05
CA ALA A 145 13.77 15.25 -13.73
C ALA A 145 13.88 16.64 -14.36
N LEU A 146 15.08 17.22 -14.32
CA LEU A 146 15.37 18.51 -14.95
C LEU A 146 16.04 18.27 -16.30
N CYS A 147 15.48 18.84 -17.36
CA CYS A 147 16.18 19.03 -18.62
C CYS A 147 16.65 20.49 -18.71
N PRO A 148 17.95 20.78 -18.54
CA PRO A 148 18.45 22.14 -18.61
C PRO A 148 18.49 22.63 -20.06
N LEU A 149 18.35 23.95 -20.28
CA LEU A 149 18.28 24.58 -21.60
C LEU A 149 19.42 24.15 -22.55
N ARG A 150 20.64 24.02 -22.03
CA ARG A 150 21.82 23.58 -22.79
C ARG A 150 21.70 22.18 -23.39
N ASP A 151 20.85 21.35 -22.81
CA ASP A 151 20.61 19.96 -23.17
C ASP A 151 19.36 19.79 -24.03
N VAL A 152 18.70 20.89 -24.40
CA VAL A 152 17.60 20.95 -25.36
C VAL A 152 18.17 21.29 -26.74
N PRO A 153 17.89 20.50 -27.80
CA PRO A 153 18.37 20.80 -29.14
C PRO A 153 17.72 22.08 -29.70
N SER A 154 18.54 22.98 -30.23
CA SER A 154 18.07 24.17 -30.96
C SER A 154 17.72 23.80 -32.39
N LEU A 155 16.45 23.99 -32.81
CA LEU A 155 16.01 23.73 -34.19
C LEU A 155 16.33 24.85 -35.20
N GLY A 156 16.83 26.01 -34.74
CA GLY A 156 17.17 27.15 -35.59
C GLY A 156 18.15 28.14 -34.92
N THR A 157 18.72 29.05 -35.72
CA THR A 157 19.76 30.00 -35.29
C THR A 157 19.27 31.18 -34.45
N HIS A 158 17.96 31.46 -34.40
CA HIS A 158 17.41 32.67 -33.76
C HIS A 158 16.11 32.49 -32.97
N GLU A 159 15.68 31.25 -32.70
CA GLU A 159 14.47 30.99 -31.91
C GLU A 159 14.83 30.38 -30.54
N ASP A 160 14.06 30.73 -29.51
CA ASP A 160 14.20 30.14 -28.18
C ASP A 160 13.88 28.64 -28.26
N PRO A 161 14.85 27.74 -27.93
CA PRO A 161 14.66 26.29 -27.99
C PRO A 161 13.47 25.78 -27.17
N LEU A 162 13.05 26.53 -26.13
CA LEU A 162 11.95 26.12 -25.26
C LEU A 162 10.56 26.39 -25.86
N SER A 163 10.46 27.27 -26.86
CA SER A 163 9.18 27.67 -27.47
C SER A 163 8.45 26.53 -28.18
N TYR A 164 9.17 25.47 -28.56
CA TYR A 164 8.61 24.28 -29.20
C TYR A 164 7.84 23.37 -28.23
N TYR A 165 8.15 23.45 -26.93
CA TYR A 165 7.65 22.53 -25.91
C TYR A 165 6.51 23.15 -25.12
N HIS A 166 5.50 22.35 -24.82
CA HIS A 166 4.33 22.75 -24.06
C HIS A 166 4.19 21.92 -22.78
N ILE A 167 3.55 22.49 -21.77
CA ILE A 167 3.18 21.76 -20.55
C ILE A 167 2.24 20.62 -20.95
N GLY A 168 2.54 19.40 -20.52
CA GLY A 168 1.79 18.20 -20.87
C GLY A 168 2.41 17.36 -21.99
N ASP A 169 3.41 17.87 -22.72
CA ASP A 169 4.08 17.10 -23.77
C ASP A 169 4.80 15.88 -23.19
N LEU A 170 4.75 14.76 -23.92
CA LEU A 170 5.51 13.56 -23.61
C LEU A 170 6.90 13.65 -24.23
N ILE A 171 7.92 13.48 -23.40
CA ILE A 171 9.32 13.66 -23.77
C ILE A 171 10.09 12.38 -23.52
N GLN A 172 10.78 11.91 -24.56
CA GLN A 172 11.78 10.86 -24.48
C GLN A 172 13.17 11.50 -24.34
N ALA A 173 13.85 11.23 -23.22
CA ALA A 173 15.13 11.84 -22.89
C ALA A 173 16.15 10.80 -22.39
N GLY A 174 17.43 11.04 -22.65
CA GLY A 174 18.53 10.26 -22.10
C GLY A 174 18.91 10.77 -20.71
N VAL A 175 19.21 9.85 -19.78
CA VAL A 175 19.69 10.18 -18.45
C VAL A 175 21.13 10.65 -18.52
N LYS A 176 21.37 11.92 -18.16
CA LYS A 176 22.70 12.55 -18.20
C LYS A 176 23.42 12.49 -16.87
N ASP A 177 22.73 12.79 -15.78
CA ASP A 177 23.30 12.77 -14.44
C ASP A 177 22.29 12.35 -13.37
N ILE A 178 22.79 11.66 -12.35
CA ILE A 178 21.99 11.04 -11.29
C ILE A 178 22.62 11.39 -9.94
N ASP A 179 21.94 12.23 -9.18
CA ASP A 179 22.27 12.49 -7.78
C ASP A 179 21.42 11.56 -6.90
N ARG A 180 22.00 10.43 -6.52
CA ARG A 180 21.35 9.41 -5.69
C ARG A 180 21.11 9.89 -4.25
N TYR A 181 21.89 10.85 -3.75
CA TYR A 181 21.77 11.31 -2.37
C TYR A 181 20.60 12.30 -2.22
N HIS A 182 20.44 13.22 -3.17
CA HIS A 182 19.33 14.17 -3.17
C HIS A 182 18.13 13.72 -4.01
N ALA A 183 18.17 12.52 -4.58
CA ALA A 183 17.15 11.98 -5.49
C ALA A 183 16.81 12.95 -6.64
N LYS A 184 17.85 13.56 -7.24
CA LYS A 184 17.71 14.50 -8.37
C LYS A 184 18.19 13.86 -9.65
N LEU A 185 17.39 14.00 -10.70
CA LEU A 185 17.71 13.50 -12.03
C LEU A 185 17.91 14.65 -13.01
N THR A 186 18.97 14.57 -13.82
CA THR A 186 19.18 15.47 -14.96
C THR A 186 19.12 14.66 -16.25
N VAL A 187 18.31 15.11 -17.19
CA VAL A 187 18.12 14.46 -18.49
C VAL A 187 18.53 15.36 -19.64
N SER A 188 18.83 14.77 -20.79
CA SER A 188 19.24 15.47 -21.99
C SER A 188 18.49 14.95 -23.21
N LEU A 189 18.21 15.87 -24.14
CA LEU A 189 17.62 15.57 -25.44
C LEU A 189 18.69 15.51 -26.54
N GLN A 190 19.97 15.61 -26.19
CA GLN A 190 21.06 15.44 -27.13
C GLN A 190 21.38 13.96 -27.35
N SER A 191 21.55 13.56 -28.60
CA SER A 191 21.94 12.18 -28.96
C SER A 191 23.29 11.75 -28.37
N SER A 192 24.17 12.71 -28.04
CA SER A 192 25.44 12.48 -27.34
C SER A 192 25.29 11.93 -25.92
N SER A 193 24.09 12.04 -25.33
CA SER A 193 23.79 11.48 -24.00
C SER A 193 23.53 9.98 -24.02
N LEU A 194 23.35 9.39 -25.21
CA LEU A 194 23.04 7.96 -25.37
C LEU A 194 24.31 7.13 -25.63
N PRO A 195 24.34 5.87 -25.17
CA PRO A 195 25.32 4.88 -25.59
C PRO A 195 25.31 4.70 -27.12
N PRO A 196 26.43 4.27 -27.73
CA PRO A 196 26.52 4.07 -29.19
C PRO A 196 25.45 3.11 -29.73
N ASP A 197 25.12 2.09 -28.96
CA ASP A 197 24.11 1.07 -29.31
C ASP A 197 22.68 1.64 -29.41
N LEU A 198 22.42 2.76 -28.72
CA LEU A 198 21.12 3.43 -28.65
C LEU A 198 21.07 4.73 -29.47
N SER A 199 22.11 5.03 -30.24
CA SER A 199 22.21 6.27 -31.02
C SER A 199 21.12 6.44 -32.09
N HIS A 200 20.44 5.35 -32.47
CA HIS A 200 19.34 5.34 -33.41
C HIS A 200 17.99 5.85 -32.82
N LEU A 201 17.88 5.91 -31.49
CA LEU A 201 16.65 6.36 -30.82
C LEU A 201 16.49 7.88 -30.94
N LYS A 202 15.32 8.30 -31.42
CA LYS A 202 14.95 9.71 -31.51
C LYS A 202 14.59 10.27 -30.13
N LEU A 203 15.38 11.22 -29.63
CA LEU A 203 15.05 11.98 -28.42
C LEU A 203 14.18 13.20 -28.75
N GLY A 204 13.34 13.62 -27.80
CA GLY A 204 12.44 14.77 -27.95
C GLY A 204 10.98 14.41 -27.70
N VAL A 205 10.07 15.18 -28.31
CA VAL A 205 8.62 14.97 -28.17
C VAL A 205 8.21 13.67 -28.85
N ILE A 206 7.43 12.87 -28.14
CA ILE A 206 6.85 11.61 -28.63
C ILE A 206 5.32 11.65 -28.54
N SER A 207 4.66 10.84 -29.37
CA SER A 207 3.21 10.64 -29.31
C SER A 207 2.85 9.51 -28.35
N VAL A 208 1.55 9.37 -28.02
CA VAL A 208 1.07 8.25 -27.20
C VAL A 208 1.29 6.91 -27.91
N ASP A 209 1.29 6.89 -29.25
CA ASP A 209 1.50 5.69 -30.06
C ASP A 209 2.96 5.21 -30.00
N ASP A 210 3.91 6.11 -29.71
CA ASP A 210 5.33 5.80 -29.53
C ASP A 210 5.66 5.29 -28.11
N MET A 211 4.67 5.24 -27.22
CA MET A 211 4.85 4.71 -25.87
C MET A 211 5.14 3.20 -25.95
N PRO A 212 6.02 2.68 -25.08
CA PRO A 212 6.35 1.27 -25.05
C PRO A 212 5.10 0.37 -24.98
N ALA A 213 5.11 -0.77 -25.67
CA ALA A 213 3.96 -1.67 -25.80
C ALA A 213 3.36 -2.16 -24.45
N HIS A 214 4.17 -2.20 -23.39
CA HIS A 214 3.72 -2.53 -22.03
C HIS A 214 2.92 -1.39 -21.37
N TYR A 215 3.10 -0.15 -21.85
CA TYR A 215 2.38 1.05 -21.42
C TYR A 215 1.19 1.37 -22.33
N SER A 216 1.32 1.16 -23.63
CA SER A 216 0.39 1.64 -24.67
C SER A 216 -0.80 0.73 -24.98
N LYS A 217 -0.98 -0.39 -24.26
CA LYS A 217 -2.23 -1.13 -24.40
C LYS A 217 -3.33 -0.30 -23.75
N ASN A 218 -4.22 0.24 -24.58
CA ASN A 218 -5.49 0.83 -24.18
C ASN A 218 -6.27 -0.20 -23.35
N PHE A 219 -5.98 -0.28 -22.07
CA PHE A 219 -6.76 -1.05 -21.14
C PHE A 219 -8.08 -0.30 -20.99
N LEU A 220 -9.19 -0.98 -21.26
CA LEU A 220 -10.47 -0.54 -20.70
C LEU A 220 -10.26 -0.37 -19.18
N GLU A 221 -10.91 0.58 -18.52
CA GLU A 221 -10.72 0.80 -17.06
C GLU A 221 -10.85 -0.50 -16.25
N ASP A 222 -11.66 -1.45 -16.72
CA ASP A 222 -11.82 -2.79 -16.14
C ASP A 222 -10.63 -3.73 -16.32
N ASP A 223 -9.85 -3.58 -17.38
CA ASP A 223 -8.63 -4.34 -17.70
C ASP A 223 -7.36 -3.70 -17.12
N TYR A 224 -7.49 -2.50 -16.55
CA TYR A 224 -6.39 -1.81 -15.89
C TYR A 224 -5.98 -2.58 -14.62
N TRP A 225 -4.67 -2.76 -14.43
CA TRP A 225 -4.14 -3.61 -13.36
C TRP A 225 -4.59 -3.18 -11.95
N LYS A 226 -4.80 -1.87 -11.71
CA LYS A 226 -5.34 -1.39 -10.42
C LYS A 226 -6.76 -1.94 -10.17
N SER A 227 -7.60 -1.96 -11.19
CA SER A 227 -8.96 -2.50 -11.13
C SER A 227 -8.97 -4.01 -10.92
N ILE A 228 -8.11 -4.73 -11.64
CA ILE A 228 -7.93 -6.18 -11.47
C ILE A 228 -7.42 -6.49 -10.07
N ARG A 229 -6.39 -5.79 -9.59
CA ARG A 229 -5.84 -5.95 -8.24
C ARG A 229 -6.90 -5.66 -7.19
N LYS A 230 -7.67 -4.58 -7.31
CA LYS A 230 -8.77 -4.29 -6.38
C LYS A 230 -9.78 -5.43 -6.31
N LYS A 231 -10.18 -6.00 -7.46
CA LYS A 231 -11.08 -7.17 -7.53
C LYS A 231 -10.43 -8.41 -6.87
N GLN A 232 -9.14 -8.64 -7.10
CA GLN A 232 -8.39 -9.77 -6.52
C GLN A 232 -8.23 -9.63 -5.00
N SER A 233 -7.77 -8.48 -4.51
CA SER A 233 -7.62 -8.19 -3.08
C SER A 233 -8.96 -8.32 -2.36
N ALA A 234 -10.05 -7.78 -2.93
CA ALA A 234 -11.39 -7.96 -2.36
C ALA A 234 -11.82 -9.44 -2.30
N SER A 235 -11.51 -10.22 -3.33
CA SER A 235 -11.80 -11.67 -3.38
C SER A 235 -10.99 -12.46 -2.34
N TRP A 236 -9.70 -12.15 -2.18
CA TRP A 236 -8.83 -12.77 -1.19
C TRP A 236 -9.23 -12.40 0.24
N ALA A 237 -9.51 -11.12 0.50
CA ALA A 237 -10.02 -10.67 1.79
C ALA A 237 -11.33 -11.38 2.14
N LEU A 238 -12.27 -11.48 1.19
CA LEU A 238 -13.53 -12.20 1.40
C LEU A 238 -13.31 -13.70 1.71
N LYS A 239 -12.30 -14.32 1.11
CA LYS A 239 -11.93 -15.72 1.42
C LYS A 239 -11.43 -15.85 2.86
N CYS A 240 -10.56 -14.95 3.31
CA CYS A 240 -10.12 -14.88 4.71
C CYS A 240 -11.30 -14.67 5.66
N VAL A 241 -12.24 -13.77 5.34
CA VAL A 241 -13.46 -13.57 6.15
C VAL A 241 -14.27 -14.85 6.28
N LYS A 242 -14.51 -15.57 5.17
CA LYS A 242 -15.25 -16.85 5.21
C LYS A 242 -14.58 -17.87 6.13
N ILE A 243 -13.26 -18.03 6.02
CA ILE A 243 -12.47 -18.93 6.88
C ILE A 243 -12.57 -18.48 8.35
N GLY A 244 -12.44 -17.18 8.61
CA GLY A 244 -12.57 -16.59 9.94
C GLY A 244 -13.95 -16.84 10.56
N VAL A 245 -15.02 -16.72 9.77
CA VAL A 245 -16.39 -17.02 10.20
C VAL A 245 -16.56 -18.49 10.55
N ASP A 246 -15.98 -19.41 9.78
CA ASP A 246 -16.02 -20.85 10.07
C ASP A 246 -15.26 -21.19 11.36
N HIS A 247 -14.12 -20.55 11.61
CA HIS A 247 -13.40 -20.63 12.89
C HIS A 247 -14.25 -20.08 14.04
N PHE A 248 -14.88 -18.92 13.86
CA PHE A 248 -15.73 -18.29 14.87
C PHE A 248 -16.91 -19.19 15.25
N LYS A 249 -17.61 -19.76 14.26
CA LYS A 249 -18.71 -20.73 14.49
C LYS A 249 -18.24 -21.98 15.23
N SER A 250 -16.97 -22.36 15.06
CA SER A 250 -16.36 -23.48 15.75
C SER A 250 -15.81 -23.14 17.15
N GLY A 251 -16.02 -21.91 17.65
CA GLY A 251 -15.48 -21.42 18.93
C GLY A 251 -13.98 -21.09 18.92
N ARG A 252 -13.32 -21.20 17.76
CA ARG A 252 -11.89 -20.91 17.56
C ARG A 252 -11.67 -19.41 17.35
N HIS A 253 -11.83 -18.64 18.43
CA HIS A 253 -11.85 -17.17 18.37
C HIS A 253 -10.50 -16.53 18.02
N VAL A 254 -9.38 -17.15 18.39
CA VAL A 254 -8.04 -16.60 18.10
C VAL A 254 -7.74 -16.73 16.61
N GLU A 255 -8.03 -17.89 16.04
CA GLU A 255 -7.86 -18.18 14.62
C GLU A 255 -8.80 -17.30 13.78
N ALA A 256 -10.05 -17.10 14.22
CA ALA A 256 -10.98 -16.17 13.59
C ALA A 256 -10.41 -14.74 13.56
N MET A 257 -9.88 -14.24 14.69
CA MET A 257 -9.28 -12.91 14.76
C MET A 257 -8.11 -12.76 13.79
N ASN A 258 -7.25 -13.78 13.71
CA ASN A 258 -6.10 -13.76 12.79
C ASN A 258 -6.55 -13.68 11.33
N GLU A 259 -7.58 -14.44 10.93
CA GLU A 259 -8.10 -14.38 9.57
C GLU A 259 -8.79 -13.05 9.24
N TYR A 260 -9.50 -12.45 10.20
CA TYR A 260 -10.07 -11.11 10.00
C TYR A 260 -9.00 -10.02 9.88
N ASN A 261 -7.92 -10.11 10.67
CA ASN A 261 -6.80 -9.19 10.55
C ASN A 261 -6.10 -9.34 9.19
N LYS A 262 -5.85 -10.57 8.72
CA LYS A 262 -5.31 -10.81 7.38
C LYS A 262 -6.22 -10.22 6.29
N ALA A 263 -7.53 -10.37 6.41
CA ALA A 263 -8.47 -9.78 5.44
C ALA A 263 -8.32 -8.25 5.37
N LEU A 264 -8.11 -7.60 6.52
CA LEU A 264 -7.94 -6.14 6.63
C LEU A 264 -6.53 -5.65 6.31
N GLU A 265 -5.52 -6.52 6.36
CA GLU A 265 -4.19 -6.24 5.79
C GLU A 265 -4.25 -6.20 4.25
N ILE A 266 -5.07 -7.07 3.64
CA ILE A 266 -5.24 -7.16 2.18
C ILE A 266 -6.18 -6.06 1.65
N ASP A 267 -7.30 -5.83 2.33
CA ASP A 267 -8.30 -4.83 1.98
C ASP A 267 -8.76 -4.12 3.25
N THR A 268 -8.13 -2.98 3.53
CA THR A 268 -8.34 -2.19 4.75
C THR A 268 -9.78 -1.72 4.93
N CYS A 269 -10.54 -1.62 3.84
CA CYS A 269 -11.91 -1.13 3.82
C CYS A 269 -12.94 -2.25 3.67
N ASN A 270 -12.53 -3.52 3.83
CA ASN A 270 -13.43 -4.65 3.66
C ASN A 270 -14.54 -4.66 4.72
N VAL A 271 -15.76 -4.31 4.29
CA VAL A 271 -16.93 -4.15 5.17
C VAL A 271 -17.24 -5.43 5.95
N GLU A 272 -17.19 -6.59 5.29
CA GLU A 272 -17.50 -7.88 5.94
C GLU A 272 -16.45 -8.25 6.99
N ALA A 273 -15.17 -7.97 6.73
CA ALA A 273 -14.10 -8.21 7.69
C ALA A 273 -14.23 -7.30 8.93
N LEU A 274 -14.50 -6.00 8.71
CA LEU A 274 -14.74 -5.04 9.79
C LEU A 274 -15.93 -5.46 10.65
N VAL A 275 -17.05 -5.86 10.03
CA VAL A 275 -18.23 -6.33 10.77
C VAL A 275 -17.94 -7.62 11.54
N ALA A 276 -17.26 -8.59 10.93
CA ALA A 276 -16.95 -9.86 11.58
C ALA A 276 -15.97 -9.68 12.75
N ARG A 277 -14.97 -8.81 12.60
CA ARG A 277 -14.02 -8.47 13.67
C ARG A 277 -14.67 -7.66 14.78
N GLY A 278 -15.50 -6.67 14.44
CA GLY A 278 -16.28 -5.90 15.39
C GLY A 278 -17.21 -6.78 16.23
N ALA A 279 -17.89 -7.75 15.61
CA ALA A 279 -18.74 -8.71 16.31
C ALA A 279 -17.94 -9.60 17.27
N LEU A 280 -16.73 -10.02 16.88
CA LEU A 280 -15.84 -10.78 17.74
C LEU A 280 -15.32 -9.93 18.92
N TYR A 281 -14.98 -8.65 18.69
CA TYR A 281 -14.62 -7.72 19.77
C TYR A 281 -15.77 -7.51 20.75
N ALA A 282 -17.00 -7.33 20.25
CA ALA A 282 -18.19 -7.19 21.08
C ALA A 282 -18.42 -8.43 21.95
N THR A 283 -18.26 -9.63 21.38
CA THR A 283 -18.37 -10.91 22.10
C THR A 283 -17.30 -11.05 23.21
N LYS A 284 -16.13 -10.44 23.02
CA LYS A 284 -15.04 -10.40 24.02
C LYS A 284 -15.16 -9.25 25.02
N GLY A 285 -16.20 -8.42 24.93
CA GLY A 285 -16.41 -7.25 25.80
C GLY A 285 -15.55 -6.03 25.44
N SER A 286 -14.80 -6.07 24.34
CA SER A 286 -14.00 -4.94 23.84
C SER A 286 -14.87 -3.99 23.02
N LEU A 287 -15.89 -3.40 23.67
CA LEU A 287 -16.96 -2.66 23.00
C LEU A 287 -16.47 -1.42 22.24
N SER A 288 -15.48 -0.69 22.76
CA SER A 288 -14.92 0.48 22.06
C SER A 288 -14.33 0.12 20.69
N LYS A 289 -13.51 -0.93 20.61
CA LYS A 289 -12.95 -1.41 19.35
C LYS A 289 -14.01 -1.94 18.38
N ALA A 290 -15.04 -2.58 18.93
CA ALA A 290 -16.18 -3.04 18.13
C ALA A 290 -16.93 -1.87 17.49
N ILE A 291 -17.18 -0.79 18.26
CA ILE A 291 -17.81 0.42 17.76
C ILE A 291 -16.98 1.05 16.63
N GLU A 292 -15.67 1.19 16.82
CA GLU A 292 -14.75 1.72 15.80
C GLU A 292 -14.84 0.92 14.49
N ASP A 293 -14.74 -0.41 14.56
CA ASP A 293 -14.84 -1.27 13.37
C ASP A 293 -16.21 -1.16 12.67
N PHE A 294 -17.31 -1.09 13.42
CA PHE A 294 -18.64 -0.95 12.83
C PHE A 294 -18.87 0.43 12.21
N GLU A 295 -18.32 1.50 12.80
CA GLU A 295 -18.40 2.85 12.25
C GLU A 295 -17.63 2.93 10.93
N LEU A 296 -16.39 2.43 10.90
CA LEU A 296 -15.61 2.30 9.66
C LEU A 296 -16.34 1.46 8.60
N ALA A 297 -17.03 0.39 9.00
CA ALA A 297 -17.82 -0.41 8.08
C ALA A 297 -18.98 0.39 7.45
N LEU A 298 -19.66 1.24 8.24
CA LEU A 298 -20.76 2.08 7.77
C LEU A 298 -20.30 3.31 6.99
N GLU A 299 -19.08 3.82 7.24
CA GLU A 299 -18.46 4.84 6.38
C GLU A 299 -18.23 4.31 4.96
N ASN A 300 -17.80 3.05 4.84
CA ASN A 300 -17.59 2.39 3.55
C ASN A 300 -18.89 1.84 2.93
N CYS A 301 -19.87 1.44 3.74
CA CYS A 301 -21.18 0.99 3.27
C CYS A 301 -22.30 1.37 4.25
N SER A 302 -22.89 2.55 4.03
CA SER A 302 -23.90 3.14 4.92
C SER A 302 -25.19 2.33 5.04
N THR A 303 -25.50 1.49 4.04
CA THR A 303 -26.70 0.65 4.01
C THR A 303 -26.48 -0.74 4.59
N HIS A 304 -25.30 -1.03 5.14
CA HIS A 304 -24.96 -2.36 5.63
C HIS A 304 -25.77 -2.75 6.88
N ARG A 305 -26.78 -3.62 6.69
CA ARG A 305 -27.77 -3.99 7.72
C ARG A 305 -27.15 -4.58 8.98
N ASN A 306 -26.19 -5.50 8.84
CA ASN A 306 -25.57 -6.16 9.99
C ASN A 306 -24.68 -5.19 10.78
N ALA A 307 -23.94 -4.31 10.09
CA ALA A 307 -23.09 -3.32 10.75
C ALA A 307 -23.94 -2.38 11.61
N LYS A 308 -25.02 -1.84 11.04
CA LYS A 308 -25.97 -0.98 11.74
C LYS A 308 -26.58 -1.67 12.96
N LYS A 309 -27.07 -2.90 12.79
CA LYS A 309 -27.68 -3.68 13.88
C LYS A 309 -26.68 -3.93 15.01
N TYR A 310 -25.48 -4.41 14.70
CA TYR A 310 -24.47 -4.72 15.72
C TYR A 310 -23.93 -3.45 16.39
N LEU A 311 -23.82 -2.34 15.66
CA LEU A 311 -23.45 -1.05 16.23
C LEU A 311 -24.48 -0.58 17.25
N CYS A 312 -25.78 -0.60 16.93
CA CYS A 312 -26.83 -0.23 17.89
C CYS A 312 -26.79 -1.08 19.17
N GLN A 313 -26.64 -2.40 19.03
CA GLN A 313 -26.52 -3.31 20.16
C GLN A 313 -25.27 -3.01 21.02
N THR A 314 -24.13 -2.78 20.37
CA THR A 314 -22.85 -2.51 21.05
C THR A 314 -22.86 -1.14 21.74
N LEU A 315 -23.50 -0.13 21.15
CA LEU A 315 -23.68 1.20 21.75
C LEU A 315 -24.53 1.13 23.02
N VAL A 316 -25.62 0.35 22.99
CA VAL A 316 -26.47 0.16 24.18
C VAL A 316 -25.70 -0.57 25.28
N GLU A 317 -24.98 -1.64 24.95
CA GLU A 317 -24.20 -2.37 25.93
C GLU A 317 -23.08 -1.52 26.54
N ARG A 318 -22.42 -0.69 25.72
CA ARG A 318 -21.40 0.26 26.23
C ARG A 318 -22.03 1.36 27.07
N GLY A 319 -23.24 1.81 26.72
CA GLY A 319 -24.04 2.73 27.53
C GLY A 319 -24.33 2.16 28.92
N ARG A 320 -24.76 0.90 29.00
CA ARG A 320 -25.01 0.22 30.28
C ARG A 320 -23.75 0.12 31.14
N GLN A 321 -22.61 -0.25 30.56
CA GLN A 321 -21.33 -0.23 31.28
C GLN A 321 -20.98 1.17 31.82
N LEU A 322 -21.26 2.23 31.06
CA LEU A 322 -21.03 3.60 31.50
C LEU A 322 -22.01 4.06 32.57
N GLU A 323 -23.23 3.52 32.61
CA GLU A 323 -24.15 3.72 33.73
C GLU A 323 -23.59 3.12 35.02
N ASP A 324 -23.04 1.91 34.96
CA ASP A 324 -22.39 1.25 36.09
C ASP A 324 -21.14 2.04 36.55
N GLU A 325 -20.44 2.70 35.62
CA GLU A 325 -19.33 3.63 35.90
C GLU A 325 -19.81 5.02 36.39
N GLU A 326 -21.11 5.23 36.59
CA GLU A 326 -21.77 6.51 36.92
C GLU A 326 -21.58 7.66 35.90
N LYS A 327 -21.13 7.35 34.68
CA LYS A 327 -20.94 8.33 33.59
C LYS A 327 -22.21 8.51 32.77
N LEU A 328 -23.25 9.01 33.44
CA LEU A 328 -24.62 9.07 32.90
C LEU A 328 -24.74 9.91 31.62
N VAL A 329 -24.05 11.05 31.52
CA VAL A 329 -24.14 11.94 30.34
C VAL A 329 -23.56 11.27 29.08
N THR A 330 -22.43 10.57 29.22
CA THR A 330 -21.82 9.84 28.09
C THR A 330 -22.68 8.65 27.69
N ALA A 331 -23.28 7.94 28.65
CA ALA A 331 -24.22 6.86 28.37
C ALA A 331 -25.44 7.37 27.59
N GLU A 332 -26.01 8.52 27.99
CA GLU A 332 -27.13 9.16 27.30
C GLU A 332 -26.77 9.50 25.84
N GLY A 333 -25.54 9.99 25.60
CA GLY A 333 -25.02 10.26 24.26
C GLY A 333 -24.98 9.01 23.37
N LEU A 334 -24.56 7.86 23.92
CA LEU A 334 -24.51 6.60 23.17
C LEU A 334 -25.91 6.07 22.82
N TYR A 335 -26.88 6.15 23.73
CA TYR A 335 -28.26 5.74 23.42
C TYR A 335 -28.89 6.63 22.35
N ARG A 336 -28.67 7.95 22.42
CA ARG A 336 -29.11 8.87 21.36
C ARG A 336 -28.46 8.52 20.02
N LYS A 337 -27.17 8.18 20.01
CA LYS A 337 -26.48 7.74 18.79
C LYS A 337 -27.09 6.46 18.22
N ALA A 338 -27.44 5.49 19.07
CA ALA A 338 -28.12 4.27 18.65
C ALA A 338 -29.51 4.55 18.03
N LEU A 339 -30.31 5.44 18.64
CA LEU A 339 -31.61 5.85 18.09
C LEU A 339 -31.51 6.69 16.81
N ALA A 340 -30.46 7.49 16.66
CA ALA A 340 -30.19 8.22 15.43
C ALA A 340 -29.83 7.28 14.26
N LEU A 341 -29.21 6.14 14.57
CA LEU A 341 -28.99 5.09 13.59
C LEU A 341 -30.33 4.38 13.29
N ASP A 342 -31.00 3.84 14.30
CA ASP A 342 -32.27 3.12 14.15
C ASP A 342 -33.31 3.62 15.17
N GLU A 343 -34.22 4.46 14.70
CA GLU A 343 -35.30 5.05 15.51
C GLU A 343 -36.23 3.99 16.10
N THR A 344 -36.30 2.80 15.49
CA THR A 344 -37.18 1.70 15.95
C THR A 344 -36.51 0.77 16.96
N PHE A 345 -35.27 1.07 17.38
CA PHE A 345 -34.50 0.21 18.26
C PHE A 345 -34.96 0.32 19.73
N GLN A 346 -35.91 -0.55 20.09
CA GLN A 346 -36.60 -0.57 21.39
C GLN A 346 -35.66 -0.57 22.60
N GLU A 347 -34.57 -1.36 22.55
CA GLU A 347 -33.64 -1.47 23.68
C GLU A 347 -32.95 -0.14 24.03
N ALA A 348 -32.61 0.68 23.03
CA ALA A 348 -32.02 2.01 23.27
C ALA A 348 -33.06 2.99 23.82
N GLU A 349 -34.30 2.94 23.33
CA GLU A 349 -35.38 3.81 23.80
C GLU A 349 -35.71 3.54 25.28
N GLU A 350 -35.82 2.27 25.65
CA GLU A 350 -36.07 1.85 27.03
C GLU A 350 -34.92 2.23 27.96
N ALA A 351 -33.67 1.99 27.53
CA ALA A 351 -32.49 2.36 28.29
C ALA A 351 -32.41 3.88 28.53
N LEU A 352 -32.64 4.67 27.47
CA LEU A 352 -32.66 6.13 27.56
C LEU A 352 -33.77 6.63 28.51
N ARG A 353 -34.98 6.08 28.41
CA ARG A 353 -36.11 6.45 29.28
C ARG A 353 -35.83 6.12 30.75
N LYS A 354 -35.20 4.97 31.02
CA LYS A 354 -34.81 4.56 32.37
C LYS A 354 -33.73 5.49 32.92
N LEU A 355 -32.72 5.80 32.12
CA LEU A 355 -31.64 6.71 32.48
C LEU A 355 -32.16 8.12 32.80
N GLN A 356 -33.07 8.67 31.98
CA GLN A 356 -33.66 9.99 32.22
C GLN A 356 -34.44 10.06 33.53
N LYS A 357 -35.23 9.02 33.84
CA LYS A 357 -35.91 8.93 35.15
C LYS A 357 -34.91 8.90 36.30
N HIS A 358 -33.83 8.13 36.15
CA HIS A 358 -32.77 8.05 37.16
C HIS A 358 -32.08 9.40 37.39
N ILE A 359 -31.73 10.12 36.32
CA ILE A 359 -31.15 11.47 36.39
C ILE A 359 -32.13 12.44 37.06
N GLN A 360 -33.41 12.42 36.69
CA GLN A 360 -34.43 13.31 37.25
C GLN A 360 -34.62 13.08 38.76
N VAL A 361 -34.68 11.83 39.22
CA VAL A 361 -34.76 11.50 40.65
C VAL A 361 -33.51 11.99 41.39
N ARG A 362 -32.31 11.78 40.83
CA ARG A 362 -31.04 12.22 41.45
C ARG A 362 -30.98 13.74 41.58
N LEU A 363 -31.40 14.47 40.54
CA LEU A 363 -31.51 15.94 40.55
C LEU A 363 -32.52 16.43 41.58
N PHE A 364 -33.70 15.79 41.67
CA PHE A 364 -34.72 16.16 42.64
C PHE A 364 -34.21 15.94 44.08
N THR A 365 -33.55 14.80 44.34
CA THR A 365 -32.98 14.49 45.66
C THR A 365 -31.86 15.47 46.04
N PHE A 366 -31.01 15.84 45.08
CA PHE A 366 -29.95 16.83 45.27
C PHE A 366 -30.51 18.23 45.58
N LEU A 367 -31.51 18.69 44.82
CA LEU A 367 -32.16 19.98 45.07
C LEU A 367 -32.88 20.00 46.44
N TYR A 368 -33.59 18.93 46.79
CA TYR A 368 -34.31 18.84 48.06
C TYR A 368 -33.37 18.87 49.27
N SER A 369 -32.28 18.11 49.21
CA SER A 369 -31.24 18.09 50.25
C SER A 369 -30.54 19.44 50.38
N HIS A 370 -30.25 20.13 49.27
CA HIS A 370 -29.62 21.45 49.29
C HIS A 370 -30.54 22.53 49.87
N ILE A 371 -31.82 22.53 49.51
CA ILE A 371 -32.83 23.43 50.09
C ILE A 371 -32.98 23.18 51.58
N PHE A 372 -33.10 21.91 52.01
CA PHE A 372 -33.23 21.55 53.43
C PHE A 372 -32.00 21.96 54.26
N LEU A 373 -30.79 21.82 53.72
CA LEU A 373 -29.55 22.28 54.34
C LEU A 373 -29.52 23.81 54.46
N GLN A 374 -29.91 24.55 53.41
CA GLN A 374 -29.98 26.01 53.48
C GLN A 374 -31.02 26.51 54.47
N SER A 375 -32.20 25.88 54.55
CA SER A 375 -33.24 26.23 55.52
C SER A 375 -32.78 26.02 56.97
N ASN A 376 -32.05 24.94 57.26
CA ASN A 376 -31.49 24.70 58.59
C ASN A 376 -30.34 25.66 58.93
N PHE A 377 -29.50 26.04 57.95
CA PHE A 377 -28.45 27.04 58.14
C PHE A 377 -29.01 28.44 58.41
N PHE A 378 -30.13 28.80 57.76
CA PHE A 378 -30.80 30.08 57.99
C PHE A 378 -31.43 30.15 59.38
N ASN A 379 -32.03 29.05 59.85
CA ASN A 379 -32.57 28.97 61.21
C ASN A 379 -31.49 29.02 62.30
N MET A 380 -30.29 28.48 62.08
CA MET A 380 -29.21 28.59 63.07
C MET A 380 -28.62 30.00 63.22
N LYS A 381 -28.58 30.81 62.14
CA LYS A 381 -28.05 32.19 62.22
C LYS A 381 -29.01 33.21 62.86
N LEU A 382 -30.29 32.87 63.01
CA LEU A 382 -31.26 33.71 63.71
C LEU A 382 -31.26 33.51 65.24
N PHE A 383 -30.51 32.52 65.75
CA PHE A 383 -30.43 32.16 67.17
C PHE A 383 -29.06 32.45 67.83
N THR A 384 -28.17 33.18 67.15
CA THR A 384 -26.92 33.73 67.71
C THR A 384 -26.92 35.23 67.56
#